data_AF-A0A833RUD8-F1
#
_entry.id   AF-A0A833RUD8-F1
#
_cell.length_a   1.000
_cell.length_b   1.000
_cell.length_c   1.000
_cell.angle_alpha   90.00
_cell.angle_beta   90.00
_cell.angle_gamma   90.00
#
_symmetry.space_group_name_H-M   'P 1'
#
loop_
_entity.id
_entity.type
_entity.pdbx_description
1 polymer ?
#
loop_
_entity_poly.entity_id
_entity_poly.type
_entity_poly.pdbx_seq_one_letter_code
_entity_poly.pdbx_strand_id
1 'polypeptide(L)'
;MNIQQSTDLIIFVTHVEAEDVFLKIWGQVDKNSATCVERMILPLVEQFARSQGCVGPQLANLRINALCCARFQNEGYYRAKVINIRADGMVVLQFIDYGNIEVLPPQEIHLLENIPGSESLQSFPPVAFDFTLMHILPINNVWDNKVIESIKKTLWYNEYKILIHSVVNNHRLIKLWYNNEDFSELLIKRHMAVRTTMQEMFRSICQKYISFGF
;
A
#
# COMPACT_ATOMS: atom_id res chain seq x y z
N MET A 1 24.60 12.32 18.57
CA MET A 1 23.46 13.15 18.09
C MET A 1 23.31 12.85 16.60
N ASN A 2 22.59 11.77 16.26
CA ASN A 2 22.43 11.37 14.86
C ASN A 2 21.26 12.16 14.27
N ILE A 3 21.57 13.24 13.58
CA ILE A 3 20.59 13.95 12.75
C ILE A 3 20.31 12.99 11.59
N GLN A 4 19.17 12.30 11.65
CA GLN A 4 18.68 11.48 10.55
C GLN A 4 18.46 12.45 9.37
N GLN A 5 19.39 12.46 8.42
CA GLN A 5 19.33 13.38 7.28
C GLN A 5 18.04 13.11 6.50
N SER A 6 17.24 14.16 6.31
CA SER A 6 16.05 14.11 5.48
C SER A 6 16.44 13.65 4.08
N THR A 7 15.74 12.67 3.53
CA THR A 7 16.08 12.05 2.23
C THR A 7 15.06 12.47 1.18
N ASP A 8 15.54 13.06 0.08
CA ASP A 8 14.73 13.36 -1.11
C ASP A 8 14.62 12.11 -1.99
N LEU A 9 13.41 11.80 -2.46
CA LEU A 9 13.15 10.71 -3.41
C LEU A 9 12.12 11.16 -4.45
N ILE A 10 12.12 10.48 -5.59
CA ILE A 10 11.01 10.50 -6.54
C ILE A 10 10.27 9.18 -6.37
N ILE A 11 8.95 9.24 -6.22
CA ILE A 11 8.09 8.06 -6.20
C ILE A 11 7.05 8.16 -7.30
N PHE A 12 6.73 7.02 -7.91
CA PHE A 12 5.56 6.87 -8.77
C PHE A 12 4.38 6.43 -7.89
N VAL A 13 3.37 7.29 -7.75
CA VAL A 13 2.23 7.03 -6.85
C VAL A 13 1.26 6.03 -7.49
N THR A 14 1.02 4.93 -6.79
CA THR A 14 0.18 3.81 -7.26
C THR A 14 -1.13 3.68 -6.49
N HIS A 15 -1.16 4.11 -5.23
CA HIS A 15 -2.38 4.07 -4.42
C HIS A 15 -2.39 5.19 -3.37
N VAL A 16 -3.57 5.60 -2.96
CA VAL A 16 -3.78 6.54 -1.85
C VAL A 16 -4.94 6.02 -1.03
N GLU A 17 -4.81 6.01 0.29
CA GLU A 17 -5.87 5.55 1.18
C GLU A 17 -5.86 6.33 2.50
N ALA A 18 -6.93 6.14 3.27
CA ALA A 18 -6.98 6.57 4.66
C ALA A 18 -6.63 5.37 5.56
N GLU A 19 -5.68 5.56 6.48
CA GLU A 19 -5.41 4.63 7.58
C GLU A 19 -5.72 5.33 8.90
N ASP A 20 -6.94 5.14 9.38
CA ASP A 20 -7.56 5.93 10.45
C ASP A 20 -7.52 7.43 10.14
N VAL A 21 -6.75 8.21 10.91
CA VAL A 21 -6.58 9.65 10.71
C VAL A 21 -5.46 10.00 9.75
N PHE A 22 -4.68 9.03 9.28
CA PHE A 22 -3.53 9.30 8.41
C PHE A 22 -3.89 9.16 6.94
N LEU A 23 -3.40 10.10 6.13
CA LEU A 23 -3.42 9.97 4.68
C LEU A 23 -2.19 9.17 4.24
N LYS A 24 -2.41 7.95 3.76
CA LYS A 24 -1.37 7.06 3.24
C LYS A 24 -1.25 7.23 1.74
N ILE A 25 -0.01 7.34 1.27
CA ILE A 25 0.35 7.40 -0.14
C ILE A 25 1.28 6.22 -0.39
N TRP A 26 0.89 5.34 -1.29
CA TRP A 26 1.72 4.24 -1.75
C TRP A 26 2.40 4.61 -3.05
N GLY A 27 3.68 4.26 -3.16
CA GLY A 27 4.40 4.48 -4.40
C GLY A 27 5.62 3.59 -4.56
N GLN A 28 6.07 3.53 -5.81
CA GLN A 28 7.22 2.77 -6.25
C GLN A 28 8.40 3.72 -6.43
N VAL A 29 9.56 3.40 -5.85
CA VAL A 29 10.79 4.21 -6.02
C VAL A 29 11.44 3.93 -7.39
N ASP A 30 11.40 2.67 -7.83
CA ASP A 30 11.80 2.26 -9.17
C ASP A 30 10.62 1.58 -9.88
N LYS A 31 10.03 2.28 -10.85
CA LYS A 31 8.91 1.75 -11.64
C LYS A 31 9.26 0.51 -12.46
N ASN A 32 10.55 0.32 -12.81
CA ASN A 32 10.98 -0.85 -13.56
C ASN A 32 10.89 -2.12 -12.73
N SER A 33 10.89 -2.00 -11.39
CA SER A 33 10.74 -3.14 -10.50
C SER A 33 9.37 -3.81 -10.65
N ALA A 34 8.30 -3.03 -10.84
CA ALA A 34 6.97 -3.59 -11.09
C ALA A 34 6.92 -4.34 -12.44
N THR A 35 7.48 -3.75 -13.51
CA THR A 35 7.62 -4.43 -14.81
C THR A 35 8.48 -5.70 -14.72
N CYS A 36 9.50 -5.72 -13.85
CA CYS A 36 10.28 -6.94 -13.60
C CYS A 36 9.42 -8.03 -12.95
N VAL A 37 8.62 -7.68 -11.95
CA VAL A 37 7.68 -8.64 -11.33
C VAL A 37 6.67 -9.16 -12.35
N GLU A 38 6.05 -8.29 -13.14
CA GLU A 38 5.10 -8.69 -14.19
C GLU A 38 5.74 -9.69 -15.16
N ARG A 39 6.99 -9.45 -15.60
CA ARG A 39 7.72 -10.39 -16.47
C ARG A 39 8.03 -11.72 -15.80
N MET A 40 8.28 -11.74 -14.49
CA MET A 40 8.45 -12.98 -13.74
C MET A 40 7.14 -13.77 -13.59
N ILE A 41 5.99 -13.09 -13.63
CA ILE A 41 4.66 -13.71 -13.57
C ILE A 41 4.28 -14.36 -14.91
N LEU A 42 4.67 -13.77 -16.05
CA LEU A 42 4.24 -14.23 -17.38
C LEU A 42 4.40 -15.75 -17.62
N PRO A 43 5.53 -16.41 -17.29
CA PRO A 43 5.69 -17.85 -17.50
C PRO A 43 4.78 -18.72 -16.62
N LEU A 44 4.19 -18.16 -15.55
CA LEU A 44 3.34 -18.88 -14.61
C LEU A 44 1.85 -18.77 -14.95
N VAL A 45 1.46 -17.93 -15.92
CA VAL A 45 0.04 -17.68 -16.26
C VAL A 45 -0.69 -18.98 -16.66
N GLU A 46 -0.04 -19.88 -17.41
CA GLU A 46 -0.65 -21.17 -17.76
C GLU A 46 -0.88 -22.06 -16.53
N GLN A 47 -0.01 -22.00 -15.53
CA GLN A 47 -0.17 -22.73 -14.27
C GLN A 47 -1.39 -22.21 -13.51
N PHE A 48 -1.54 -20.88 -13.43
CA PHE A 48 -2.69 -20.25 -12.80
C PHE A 48 -4.00 -20.58 -13.53
N ALA A 49 -3.99 -20.58 -14.87
CA ALA A 49 -5.15 -20.97 -15.67
C ALA A 49 -5.58 -22.43 -15.43
N ARG A 50 -4.64 -23.30 -15.03
CA ARG A 50 -4.92 -24.69 -14.62
C ARG A 50 -5.23 -24.81 -13.12
N SER A 51 -5.51 -23.71 -12.44
CA SER A 51 -5.79 -23.62 -10.99
C SER A 51 -4.65 -24.14 -10.10
N GLN A 52 -3.40 -24.14 -10.58
CA GLN A 52 -2.27 -24.51 -9.73
C GLN A 52 -2.05 -23.48 -8.63
N GLY A 53 -1.77 -23.96 -7.41
CA GLY A 53 -1.65 -23.12 -6.21
C GLY A 53 -2.96 -22.51 -5.72
N CYS A 54 -4.10 -22.78 -6.38
CA CYS A 54 -5.40 -22.21 -6.03
C CYS A 54 -5.82 -22.57 -4.60
N VAL A 55 -6.36 -21.60 -3.86
CA VAL A 55 -6.87 -21.83 -2.50
C VAL A 55 -8.22 -22.55 -2.57
N GLY A 56 -8.26 -23.77 -2.02
CA GLY A 56 -9.49 -24.55 -1.94
C GLY A 56 -10.53 -23.97 -0.99
N PRO A 57 -11.81 -24.40 -1.09
CA PRO A 57 -12.93 -23.85 -0.34
C PRO A 57 -12.83 -23.99 1.18
N GLN A 58 -12.02 -24.93 1.67
CA GLN A 58 -11.82 -25.16 3.11
C GLN A 58 -10.77 -24.22 3.73
N LEU A 59 -10.08 -23.39 2.94
CA LEU A 59 -9.03 -22.45 3.40
C LEU A 59 -7.92 -23.09 4.25
N ALA A 60 -7.81 -24.42 4.27
CA ALA A 60 -7.01 -25.17 5.24
C ALA A 60 -5.51 -24.80 5.23
N ASN A 61 -5.02 -24.23 4.13
CA ASN A 61 -3.63 -23.83 3.95
C ASN A 61 -3.45 -22.30 3.83
N LEU A 62 -4.53 -21.52 3.94
CA LEU A 62 -4.45 -20.06 3.81
C LEU A 62 -4.09 -19.44 5.15
N ARG A 63 -2.93 -18.78 5.19
CA ARG A 63 -2.42 -18.09 6.39
C ARG A 63 -2.31 -16.60 6.15
N ILE A 64 -2.58 -15.82 7.21
CA ILE A 64 -2.21 -14.40 7.21
C ILE A 64 -0.71 -14.29 6.91
N ASN A 65 -0.35 -13.31 6.11
CA ASN A 65 0.97 -13.06 5.54
C ASN A 65 1.42 -14.03 4.43
N ALA A 66 0.60 -15.00 4.00
CA ALA A 66 0.93 -15.83 2.84
C ALA A 66 1.13 -14.96 1.58
N LEU A 67 2.18 -15.26 0.82
CA LEU A 67 2.45 -14.63 -0.46
C LEU A 67 1.76 -15.42 -1.57
N CYS A 68 1.01 -14.70 -2.41
CA CYS A 68 0.22 -15.27 -3.49
C CYS A 68 0.33 -14.40 -4.74
N CYS A 69 -0.08 -14.97 -5.88
CA CYS A 69 -0.57 -14.18 -7.00
C CYS A 69 -2.10 -14.18 -6.97
N ALA A 70 -2.70 -13.04 -7.26
CA ALA A 70 -4.14 -12.92 -7.39
C ALA A 70 -4.50 -12.19 -8.67
N ARG A 71 -5.62 -12.56 -9.28
CA ARG A 71 -6.10 -11.91 -10.49
C ARG A 71 -6.76 -10.57 -10.13
N PHE A 72 -6.26 -9.49 -10.70
CA PHE A 72 -6.87 -8.17 -10.58
C PHE A 72 -7.74 -7.91 -11.81
N GLN A 73 -9.07 -8.04 -11.62
CA GLN A 73 -10.07 -7.83 -12.67
C GLN A 73 -9.73 -8.59 -13.98
N ASN A 74 -9.52 -7.88 -15.07
CA ASN A 74 -9.14 -8.42 -16.38
C ASN A 74 -7.71 -8.03 -16.80
N GLU A 75 -6.92 -7.47 -15.87
CA GLU A 75 -5.61 -6.88 -16.19
C GLU A 75 -4.44 -7.87 -16.02
N GLY A 76 -4.66 -8.97 -15.30
CA GLY A 76 -3.67 -10.03 -15.15
C GLY A 76 -3.53 -10.50 -13.70
N TYR A 77 -2.42 -11.18 -13.42
CA TYR A 77 -2.06 -11.66 -12.09
C TYR A 77 -0.98 -10.77 -11.49
N TYR A 78 -1.12 -10.46 -10.21
CA TYR A 78 -0.20 -9.60 -9.48
C TYR A 78 0.13 -10.22 -8.12
N ARG A 79 1.31 -9.92 -7.59
CA ARG A 79 1.68 -10.40 -6.26
C ARG A 79 0.87 -9.69 -5.20
N ALA A 80 0.39 -10.48 -4.25
CA ALA A 80 -0.36 -10.01 -3.12
C ALA A 80 0.03 -10.77 -1.86
N LYS A 81 -0.33 -10.20 -0.73
CA LYS A 81 -0.19 -10.80 0.59
C LYS A 81 -1.55 -10.90 1.25
N VAL A 82 -1.84 -12.03 1.88
CA VAL A 82 -3.03 -12.19 2.70
C VAL A 82 -2.91 -11.34 3.96
N ILE A 83 -3.82 -10.39 4.14
CA ILE A 83 -3.83 -9.52 5.33
C ILE A 83 -5.00 -9.81 6.27
N ASN A 84 -6.09 -10.40 5.77
CA ASN A 84 -7.22 -10.86 6.59
C ASN A 84 -8.03 -11.95 5.88
N ILE A 85 -8.77 -12.75 6.64
CA ILE A 85 -9.75 -13.72 6.13
C ILE A 85 -11.08 -13.36 6.81
N ARG A 86 -12.08 -13.03 6.01
CA ARG A 86 -13.41 -12.63 6.51
C ARG A 86 -14.22 -13.87 6.91
N ALA A 87 -15.21 -13.66 7.77
CA ALA A 87 -16.10 -14.73 8.24
C ALA A 87 -16.95 -15.36 7.12
N ASP A 88 -17.16 -14.65 6.02
CA ASP A 88 -17.84 -15.14 4.81
C ASP A 88 -16.92 -15.93 3.86
N GLY A 89 -15.66 -16.16 4.25
CA GLY A 89 -14.66 -16.88 3.46
C GLY A 89 -13.95 -16.03 2.41
N MET A 90 -14.31 -14.75 2.26
CA MET A 90 -13.60 -13.84 1.38
C MET A 90 -12.24 -13.47 1.96
N VAL A 91 -11.24 -13.34 1.09
CA VAL A 91 -9.86 -13.09 1.50
C VAL A 91 -9.51 -11.63 1.21
N VAL A 92 -8.99 -10.95 2.21
CA VAL A 92 -8.50 -9.58 2.06
C VAL A 92 -7.01 -9.64 1.74
N LEU A 93 -6.66 -9.06 0.61
CA LEU A 93 -5.33 -9.07 0.03
C LEU A 93 -4.78 -7.66 -0.09
N GLN A 94 -3.50 -7.49 0.16
CA GLN A 94 -2.77 -6.28 -0.23
C GLN A 94 -1.88 -6.61 -1.43
N PHE A 95 -2.04 -5.89 -2.53
CA PHE A 95 -1.14 -5.99 -3.68
C PHE A 95 0.17 -5.29 -3.36
N ILE A 96 1.18 -6.06 -2.95
CA ILE A 96 2.42 -5.55 -2.34
C ILE A 96 3.29 -4.72 -3.29
N ASP A 97 2.99 -4.75 -4.59
CA ASP A 97 3.70 -3.99 -5.61
C ASP A 97 3.01 -2.67 -5.98
N TYR A 98 1.79 -2.44 -5.49
CA TYR A 98 0.99 -1.24 -5.79
C TYR A 98 0.36 -0.58 -4.56
N GLY A 99 0.16 -1.33 -3.47
CA GLY A 99 -0.35 -0.88 -2.19
C GLY A 99 -1.86 -1.01 -1.99
N ASN A 100 -2.64 -1.17 -3.06
CA ASN A 100 -4.10 -1.29 -2.95
C ASN A 100 -4.54 -2.61 -2.29
N ILE A 101 -5.68 -2.54 -1.60
CA ILE A 101 -6.31 -3.68 -0.96
C ILE A 101 -7.51 -4.12 -1.78
N GLU A 102 -7.67 -5.43 -1.97
CA GLU A 102 -8.85 -6.03 -2.59
C GLU A 102 -9.39 -7.17 -1.75
N VAL A 103 -10.64 -7.51 -2.02
CA VAL A 103 -11.36 -8.61 -1.36
C VAL A 103 -11.78 -9.60 -2.43
N LEU A 104 -11.09 -10.74 -2.47
CA LEU A 104 -11.27 -11.73 -3.53
C LEU A 104 -11.74 -13.06 -2.96
N PRO A 105 -12.51 -13.84 -3.75
CA PRO A 105 -12.84 -15.20 -3.38
C PRO A 105 -11.57 -16.08 -3.46
N PRO A 106 -11.49 -17.17 -2.68
CA PRO A 106 -10.28 -18.01 -2.62
C PRO A 106 -9.82 -18.57 -3.97
N GLN A 107 -10.76 -18.77 -4.91
CA GLN A 107 -10.49 -19.34 -6.23
C GLN A 107 -9.63 -18.43 -7.12
N GLU A 108 -9.61 -17.13 -6.85
CA GLU A 108 -8.81 -16.14 -7.60
C GLU A 108 -7.40 -15.98 -7.02
N ILE A 109 -7.01 -16.82 -6.05
CA ILE A 109 -5.80 -16.69 -5.25
C ILE A 109 -4.93 -17.93 -5.43
N HIS A 110 -3.69 -17.71 -5.85
CA HIS A 110 -2.70 -18.74 -6.11
C HIS A 110 -1.51 -18.59 -5.16
N LEU A 111 -1.38 -19.48 -4.19
CA LEU A 111 -0.28 -19.50 -3.22
C LEU A 111 1.04 -19.81 -3.93
N LEU A 112 1.99 -18.87 -3.87
CA LEU A 112 3.27 -19.03 -4.60
C LEU A 112 4.08 -20.21 -4.08
N GLU A 113 4.01 -20.52 -2.79
CA GLU A 113 4.68 -21.69 -2.20
C GLU A 113 4.26 -23.03 -2.85
N ASN A 114 3.12 -23.07 -3.54
CA ASN A 114 2.58 -24.24 -4.22
C ASN A 114 2.74 -24.19 -5.75
N ILE A 115 3.53 -23.25 -6.28
CA ILE A 115 3.72 -23.02 -7.71
C ILE A 115 5.18 -23.23 -8.08
N PRO A 116 5.52 -24.32 -8.79
CA PRO A 116 6.88 -24.57 -9.26
C PRO A 116 7.42 -23.45 -10.15
N GLY A 117 8.65 -23.01 -9.92
CA GLY A 117 9.29 -21.94 -10.69
C GLY A 117 8.95 -20.53 -10.21
N SER A 118 8.27 -20.38 -9.06
CA SER A 118 7.90 -19.08 -8.49
C SER A 118 8.93 -18.51 -7.49
N GLU A 119 10.08 -19.16 -7.30
CA GLU A 119 11.08 -18.80 -6.30
C GLU A 119 11.60 -17.37 -6.47
N SER A 120 11.75 -16.93 -7.72
CA SER A 120 12.11 -15.54 -8.06
C SER A 120 11.05 -14.55 -7.58
N LEU A 121 9.75 -14.87 -7.71
CA LEU A 121 8.68 -14.01 -7.21
C LEU A 121 8.62 -13.97 -5.68
N GLN A 122 8.93 -15.09 -5.02
CA GLN A 122 8.92 -15.20 -3.56
C GLN A 122 10.07 -14.44 -2.92
N SER A 123 11.23 -14.41 -3.57
CA SER A 123 12.42 -13.72 -3.09
C SER A 123 12.47 -12.23 -3.45
N PHE A 124 11.73 -11.79 -4.47
CA PHE A 124 11.71 -10.39 -4.88
C PHE A 124 11.03 -9.51 -3.80
N PRO A 125 11.62 -8.37 -3.40
CA PRO A 125 11.03 -7.52 -2.36
C PRO A 125 9.70 -6.89 -2.82
N PRO A 126 8.78 -6.53 -1.91
CA PRO A 126 7.65 -5.66 -2.24
C PRO A 126 8.11 -4.39 -2.96
N VAL A 127 7.45 -4.03 -4.06
CA VAL A 127 7.85 -2.87 -4.87
C VAL A 127 7.25 -1.57 -4.33
N ALA A 128 6.05 -1.62 -3.75
CA ALA A 128 5.39 -0.44 -3.22
C ALA A 128 5.73 -0.22 -1.75
N PHE A 129 5.95 1.05 -1.40
CA PHE A 129 6.14 1.51 -0.04
C PHE A 129 5.01 2.47 0.32
N ASP A 130 4.49 2.38 1.54
CA ASP A 130 3.56 3.36 2.08
C ASP A 130 4.30 4.58 2.68
N PHE A 131 3.69 5.74 2.58
CA PHE A 131 4.16 6.99 3.16
C PHE A 131 3.00 7.71 3.81
N THR A 132 3.24 8.45 4.87
CA THR A 132 2.21 9.23 5.57
C THR A 132 2.44 10.70 5.31
N LEU A 133 1.47 11.39 4.70
CA LEU A 133 1.58 12.83 4.44
C LEU A 133 1.51 13.60 5.77
N MET A 134 2.51 14.45 6.02
CA MET A 134 2.61 15.20 7.28
C MET A 134 1.79 16.49 7.28
N HIS A 135 1.62 17.06 8.47
CA HIS A 135 0.98 18.37 8.73
C HIS A 135 -0.52 18.47 8.45
N ILE A 136 -1.18 17.35 8.11
CA ILE A 136 -2.62 17.29 7.92
C ILE A 136 -3.29 16.19 8.72
N LEU A 137 -4.54 16.43 9.10
CA LEU A 137 -5.49 15.44 9.61
C LEU A 137 -6.83 15.61 8.89
N PRO A 138 -7.69 14.57 8.90
CA PRO A 138 -9.03 14.68 8.36
C PRO A 138 -9.89 15.65 9.17
N ILE A 139 -10.84 16.26 8.47
CA ILE A 139 -11.90 17.05 9.12
C ILE A 139 -12.73 16.10 9.99
N ASN A 140 -12.99 16.48 11.24
CA ASN A 140 -13.73 15.66 12.22
C ASN A 140 -13.13 14.26 12.46
N ASN A 141 -11.81 14.09 12.34
CA ASN A 141 -11.08 12.84 12.58
C ASN A 141 -11.44 11.66 11.65
N VAL A 142 -12.18 11.90 10.56
CA VAL A 142 -12.52 10.87 9.56
C VAL A 142 -12.34 11.41 8.15
N TRP A 143 -11.58 10.71 7.31
CA TRP A 143 -11.43 11.08 5.92
C TRP A 143 -12.72 10.81 5.14
N ASP A 144 -13.29 11.85 4.53
CA ASP A 144 -14.41 11.69 3.60
C ASP A 144 -13.93 10.93 2.34
N ASN A 145 -14.65 9.88 1.96
CA ASN A 145 -14.34 9.10 0.76
C ASN A 145 -14.22 9.96 -0.50
N LYS A 146 -15.06 10.99 -0.67
CA LYS A 146 -14.98 11.92 -1.80
C LYS A 146 -13.67 12.72 -1.79
N VAL A 147 -13.17 13.07 -0.60
CA VAL A 147 -11.87 13.73 -0.45
C VAL A 147 -10.75 12.78 -0.85
N ILE A 148 -10.75 11.54 -0.36
CA ILE A 148 -9.76 10.53 -0.75
C ILE A 148 -9.78 10.27 -2.25
N GLU A 149 -10.96 10.12 -2.86
CA GLU A 149 -11.10 9.94 -4.30
C GLU A 149 -10.60 11.16 -5.09
N SER A 150 -10.83 12.38 -4.59
CA SER A 150 -10.27 13.59 -5.20
C SER A 150 -8.73 13.62 -5.12
N ILE A 151 -8.15 13.18 -4.01
CA ILE A 151 -6.70 13.09 -3.83
C ILE A 151 -6.12 12.03 -4.77
N LYS A 152 -6.73 10.84 -4.82
CA LYS A 152 -6.37 9.78 -5.77
C LYS A 152 -6.33 10.32 -7.19
N LYS A 153 -7.42 10.93 -7.67
CA LYS A 153 -7.47 11.52 -9.02
C LYS A 153 -6.39 12.56 -9.29
N THR A 154 -5.89 13.22 -8.25
CA THR A 154 -4.83 14.24 -8.36
C THR A 154 -3.44 13.61 -8.44
N LEU A 155 -3.17 12.53 -7.70
CA LEU A 155 -1.84 11.95 -7.54
C LEU A 155 -1.62 10.64 -8.31
N TRP A 156 -2.66 9.92 -8.70
CA TRP A 156 -2.51 8.57 -9.22
C TRP A 156 -1.70 8.54 -10.52
N TYR A 157 -0.77 7.60 -10.62
CA TYR A 157 0.03 7.27 -11.79
C TYR A 157 0.87 8.45 -12.30
N ASN A 158 1.40 9.22 -11.35
CA ASN A 158 2.32 10.31 -11.60
C ASN A 158 3.52 10.22 -10.67
N GLU A 159 4.64 10.80 -11.11
CA GLU A 159 5.87 10.90 -10.33
C GLU A 159 5.86 12.17 -9.49
N TYR A 160 6.18 12.05 -8.20
CA TYR A 160 6.28 13.19 -7.30
C TYR A 160 7.59 13.14 -6.53
N LYS A 161 8.17 14.33 -6.35
CA LYS A 161 9.23 14.52 -5.37
C LYS A 161 8.63 14.44 -3.97
N ILE A 162 9.25 13.64 -3.12
CA ILE A 162 8.95 13.55 -1.69
C ILE A 162 10.22 13.81 -0.87
N LEU A 163 10.02 14.23 0.37
CA LEU A 163 11.07 14.37 1.37
C LEU A 163 10.66 13.54 2.57
N ILE A 164 11.44 12.51 2.88
CA ILE A 164 11.27 11.74 4.10
C ILE A 164 11.82 12.59 5.25
N HIS A 165 10.92 13.05 6.11
CA HIS A 165 11.25 13.88 7.25
C HIS A 165 11.65 13.04 8.47
N SER A 166 10.90 11.97 8.76
CA SER A 166 11.16 11.09 9.90
C SER A 166 10.49 9.73 9.72
N VAL A 167 11.04 8.71 10.37
CA VAL A 167 10.43 7.38 10.45
C VAL A 167 10.13 7.06 11.90
N VAL A 168 8.86 6.84 12.24
CA VAL A 168 8.40 6.55 13.62
C VAL A 168 7.44 5.36 13.59
N ASN A 169 7.76 4.28 14.31
CA ASN A 169 6.94 3.05 14.36
C ASN A 169 6.49 2.59 12.96
N ASN A 170 7.42 2.47 12.02
CA ASN A 170 7.20 2.16 10.59
C ASN A 170 6.44 3.21 9.75
N HIS A 171 5.95 4.30 10.33
CA HIS A 171 5.40 5.41 9.56
C HIS A 171 6.52 6.26 8.98
N ARG A 172 6.63 6.29 7.64
CA ARG A 172 7.49 7.22 6.90
C ARG A 172 6.74 8.53 6.70
N LEU A 173 7.00 9.52 7.56
CA LEU A 173 6.38 10.85 7.46
C LEU A 173 7.06 11.65 6.35
N ILE A 174 6.27 12.13 5.40
CA ILE A 174 6.77 12.81 4.21
C ILE A 174 6.10 14.16 3.97
N LYS A 175 6.85 15.04 3.32
CA LYS A 175 6.29 16.08 2.46
C LYS A 175 6.22 15.58 1.03
N LEU A 176 5.25 16.06 0.25
CA LEU A 176 5.09 15.76 -1.17
C LEU A 176 4.94 17.07 -1.93
N TRP A 177 5.64 17.21 -3.06
CA TRP A 177 5.63 18.43 -3.88
C TRP A 177 4.70 18.25 -5.07
N TYR A 178 3.69 19.12 -5.18
CA TYR A 178 2.74 19.16 -6.27
C TYR A 178 2.67 20.57 -6.84
N ASN A 179 2.95 20.75 -8.14
CA ASN A 179 2.98 22.07 -8.79
C ASN A 179 3.81 23.13 -8.04
N ASN A 180 5.00 22.74 -7.56
CA ASN A 180 5.91 23.58 -6.76
C ASN A 180 5.37 24.03 -5.39
N GLU A 181 4.31 23.42 -4.89
CA GLU A 181 3.77 23.65 -3.55
C GLU A 181 3.82 22.34 -2.72
N ASP A 182 3.92 22.48 -1.39
CA ASP A 182 3.69 21.37 -0.46
C ASP A 182 2.22 20.91 -0.58
N PHE A 183 2.01 19.66 -0.94
CA PHE A 183 0.67 19.12 -1.17
C PHE A 183 -0.21 19.21 0.08
N SER A 184 0.37 19.15 1.28
CA SER A 184 -0.37 19.36 2.53
C SER A 184 -1.01 20.76 2.61
N GLU A 185 -0.29 21.80 2.15
CA GLU A 185 -0.78 23.18 2.08
C GLU A 185 -1.92 23.32 1.07
N LEU A 186 -1.82 22.65 -0.08
CA LEU A 186 -2.89 22.63 -1.07
C LEU A 186 -4.18 22.02 -0.50
N LEU A 187 -4.09 20.91 0.23
CA LEU A 187 -5.25 20.27 0.85
C LEU A 187 -5.90 21.17 1.91
N ILE A 188 -5.10 21.88 2.71
CA ILE A 188 -5.61 22.85 3.68
C ILE A 188 -6.32 24.02 2.98
N LYS A 189 -5.71 24.61 1.94
CA LYS A 189 -6.30 25.71 1.16
C LYS A 189 -7.61 25.34 0.48
N ARG A 190 -7.77 24.07 0.09
CA ARG A 190 -8.98 23.54 -0.53
C ARG A 190 -10.02 23.06 0.49
N HIS A 191 -9.79 23.25 1.79
CA HIS A 191 -10.65 22.77 2.86
C HIS A 191 -10.91 21.25 2.79
N MET A 192 -9.89 20.50 2.37
CA MET A 192 -9.93 19.03 2.29
C MET A 192 -9.33 18.37 3.54
N ALA A 193 -8.53 19.12 4.30
CA ALA A 193 -7.87 18.66 5.52
C ALA A 193 -7.68 19.82 6.50
N VAL A 194 -7.42 19.52 7.77
CA VAL A 194 -7.03 20.50 8.79
C VAL A 194 -5.55 20.42 9.08
N ARG A 195 -4.93 21.56 9.40
CA ARG A 195 -3.52 21.63 9.80
C ARG A 195 -3.30 20.93 11.14
N THR A 196 -2.19 20.19 11.26
CA THR A 196 -1.72 19.61 12.53
C THR A 196 -0.22 19.80 12.72
N THR A 197 0.24 19.66 13.96
CA THR A 197 1.67 19.68 14.31
C THR A 197 2.29 18.28 14.27
N MET A 198 3.63 18.21 14.17
CA MET A 198 4.34 16.93 14.27
C MET A 198 4.14 16.26 15.63
N GLN A 199 4.01 17.04 16.71
CA GLN A 199 3.77 16.53 18.04
C GLN A 199 2.42 15.80 18.14
N GLU A 200 1.37 16.35 17.54
CA GLU A 200 0.03 15.72 17.48
C GLU A 200 0.03 14.46 16.61
N MET A 201 0.72 14.49 15.47
CA MET A 201 0.88 13.29 14.63
C MET A 201 1.63 12.18 15.38
N PHE A 202 2.76 12.50 16.02
CA PHE A 202 3.50 11.52 16.82
C PHE A 202 2.67 11.00 17.99
N ARG A 203 1.91 11.86 18.67
CA ARG A 203 0.99 11.43 19.72
C ARG A 203 -0.04 10.44 19.18
N SER A 204 -0.64 10.73 18.03
CA SER A 204 -1.62 9.85 17.38
C SER A 204 -1.02 8.50 16.96
N ILE A 205 0.22 8.50 16.48
CA ILE A 205 0.98 7.28 16.19
C ILE A 205 1.20 6.50 17.48
N CYS A 206 1.82 7.10 18.50
CA CYS A 206 2.16 6.42 19.76
C CYS A 206 0.94 5.91 20.53
N GLN A 207 -0.18 6.65 20.54
CA GLN A 207 -1.41 6.23 21.23
C GLN A 207 -1.96 4.93 20.67
N LYS A 208 -1.91 4.72 19.34
CA LYS A 208 -2.29 3.43 18.73
C LYS A 208 -1.46 2.28 19.28
N TYR A 209 -0.14 2.44 19.36
CA TYR A 209 0.75 1.39 19.86
C TYR A 209 0.59 1.12 21.36
N ILE A 210 0.11 2.09 22.15
CA ILE A 210 -0.24 1.88 23.55
C ILE A 210 -1.59 1.13 23.68
N SER A 211 -2.58 1.43 22.84
CA SER A 211 -3.87 0.70 22.85
C SER A 211 -3.79 -0.75 22.36
N PHE A 212 -2.71 -1.15 21.69
CA PHE A 212 -2.45 -2.52 21.23
C PHE A 212 -1.29 -3.21 21.98
N GLY A 213 -0.80 -2.63 23.08
CA GLY A 213 0.30 -3.17 23.89
C GLY A 213 -0.16 -3.72 25.25
N PHE A 214 -0.32 -5.05 25.32
CA PHE A 214 -0.64 -5.91 26.48
C PHE A 214 -2.04 -5.75 27.11
#